data_AF-A0A8S9W9L0-F1
#
_entry.id   AF-A0A8S9W9L0-F1
#
_cell.length_a   1.000
_cell.length_b   1.000
_cell.length_c   1.000
_cell.angle_alpha   90.00
_cell.angle_beta   90.00
_cell.angle_gamma   90.00
#
_symmetry.space_group_name_H-M   'P 1'
#
loop_
_entity.id
_entity.type
_entity.pdbx_description
1 polymer ?
#
loop_
_entity_poly.entity_id
_entity_poly.type
_entity_poly.pdbx_seq_one_letter_code
_entity_poly.pdbx_strand_id
1 'polypeptide(L)'
;MDKKSELLMALKHPEVPLNNNEPELGARAQVCRLDVSLHTMAEDETKANDTFLMIVETAKKLGVSTYAYIYDRVIKRFRMSSLAEMIRSEWGFGDEL
;
A
#
# COMPACT_ATOMS: atom_id res chain seq x y z
N MET A 1 -25.34 4.98 -20.14
CA MET A 1 -25.08 4.71 -18.71
C MET A 1 -24.42 5.94 -18.12
N ASP A 2 -25.18 6.74 -17.39
CA ASP A 2 -24.73 8.02 -16.84
C ASP A 2 -23.86 7.81 -15.59
N LYS A 3 -22.53 7.82 -15.74
CA LYS A 3 -21.55 7.77 -14.62
C LYS A 3 -21.45 9.08 -13.83
N LYS A 4 -22.48 9.94 -13.93
CA LYS A 4 -22.48 11.29 -13.37
C LYS A 4 -22.41 11.28 -11.85
N SER A 5 -23.03 10.30 -11.20
CA SER A 5 -22.97 10.13 -9.74
C SER A 5 -21.57 9.79 -9.23
N GLU A 6 -20.86 8.90 -9.95
CA GLU A 6 -19.50 8.45 -9.60
C GLU A 6 -18.47 9.58 -9.77
N LEU A 7 -18.52 10.30 -10.90
CA LEU A 7 -17.59 11.40 -11.20
C LEU A 7 -17.76 12.62 -10.28
N LEU A 8 -18.94 12.80 -9.68
CA LEU A 8 -19.24 13.91 -8.78
C LEU A 8 -19.02 13.56 -7.29
N MET A 9 -18.44 12.40 -6.97
CA MET A 9 -18.19 11.98 -5.59
C MET A 9 -17.24 12.93 -4.85
N ALA A 10 -16.30 13.55 -5.57
CA ALA A 10 -15.40 14.58 -5.03
C ALA A 10 -16.14 15.84 -4.53
N LEU A 11 -17.36 16.13 -5.01
CA LEU A 11 -18.17 17.24 -4.47
C LEU A 11 -18.75 16.93 -3.08
N LYS A 12 -18.97 15.64 -2.78
CA LYS A 12 -19.43 15.20 -1.46
C LYS A 12 -18.28 15.06 -0.46
N HIS A 13 -17.08 14.79 -0.97
CA HIS A 13 -15.86 14.55 -0.22
C HIS A 13 -14.75 15.53 -0.64
N PRO A 14 -14.87 16.83 -0.30
CA PRO A 14 -13.90 17.85 -0.69
C PRO A 14 -12.51 17.62 -0.08
N GLU A 15 -12.40 16.80 0.97
CA GLU A 15 -11.15 16.35 1.57
C GLU A 15 -10.34 15.42 0.66
N VAL A 16 -10.98 14.76 -0.30
CA VAL A 16 -10.31 13.84 -1.24
C VAL A 16 -9.80 14.63 -2.45
N PRO A 17 -8.51 14.53 -2.80
CA PRO A 17 -7.97 15.18 -3.99
C PRO A 17 -8.74 14.77 -5.26
N LEU A 18 -9.00 15.74 -6.14
CA LEU A 18 -9.61 15.47 -7.45
C LEU A 18 -8.67 14.70 -8.39
N ASN A 19 -7.35 14.77 -8.17
CA ASN A 19 -6.36 14.03 -8.93
C ASN A 19 -6.15 12.63 -8.35
N ASN A 20 -5.71 11.71 -9.21
CA ASN A 20 -5.39 10.33 -8.88
C ASN A 20 -3.88 10.13 -8.67
N ASN A 21 -3.11 11.19 -8.40
CA ASN A 21 -1.65 11.12 -8.42
C ASN A 21 -1.11 10.13 -7.39
N GLU A 22 -1.59 10.20 -6.15
CA GLU A 22 -1.19 9.29 -5.07
C GLU A 22 -1.47 7.81 -5.38
N PRO A 23 -2.70 7.41 -5.78
CA PRO A 23 -2.96 6.02 -6.16
C PRO A 23 -2.19 5.59 -7.42
N GLU A 24 -2.03 6.47 -8.41
CA GLU A 24 -1.26 6.17 -9.62
C GLU A 24 0.23 5.96 -9.35
N LEU A 25 0.84 6.79 -8.50
CA LEU A 25 2.24 6.64 -8.08
C LEU A 25 2.48 5.28 -7.40
N GLY A 26 1.56 4.85 -6.54
CA GLY A 26 1.62 3.53 -5.90
C GLY A 26 1.53 2.39 -6.91
N ALA A 27 0.60 2.47 -7.86
CA ALA A 27 0.47 1.47 -8.92
C ALA A 27 1.69 1.43 -9.85
N ARG A 28 2.30 2.59 -10.13
CA ARG A 28 3.46 2.73 -10.99
C ARG A 28 4.69 2.00 -10.45
N ALA A 29 4.85 1.89 -9.13
CA ALA A 29 5.95 1.14 -8.54
C ALA A 29 5.97 -0.33 -8.99
N GLN A 30 4.79 -0.95 -9.16
CA GLN A 30 4.67 -2.30 -9.70
C GLN A 30 5.09 -2.36 -11.17
N VAL A 31 4.57 -1.44 -11.99
CA VAL A 31 4.85 -1.38 -13.44
C VAL A 31 6.33 -1.15 -13.70
N CYS A 32 6.97 -0.20 -13.01
CA CYS A 32 8.40 0.04 -13.15
C CYS A 32 9.26 -1.17 -12.72
N ARG A 33 8.79 -1.98 -11.76
CA ARG A 33 9.47 -3.22 -11.40
C ARG A 33 9.32 -4.29 -12.49
N LEU A 34 8.14 -4.38 -13.12
CA LEU A 34 7.88 -5.27 -14.25
C LEU A 34 8.72 -4.89 -15.48
N ASP A 35 8.96 -3.61 -15.73
CA ASP A 35 9.81 -3.14 -16.83
C ASP A 35 11.25 -3.69 -16.72
N VAL A 36 11.76 -3.88 -15.50
CA VAL A 36 13.13 -4.35 -15.24
C VAL A 36 13.18 -5.87 -15.06
N SER A 37 12.21 -6.45 -14.33
CA SER A 37 12.24 -7.84 -13.88
C SER A 37 11.33 -8.78 -14.68
N LEU A 38 10.58 -8.25 -15.65
CA LEU A 38 9.52 -8.95 -16.38
C LEU A 38 8.41 -9.48 -15.46
N HIS A 39 7.46 -10.21 -16.04
CA HIS A 39 6.34 -10.81 -15.31
C HIS A 39 6.75 -12.12 -14.65
N THR A 40 6.11 -12.41 -13.52
CA THR A 40 6.20 -13.70 -12.84
C THR A 40 5.39 -14.75 -13.60
N MET A 41 5.89 -15.99 -13.61
CA MET A 41 5.22 -17.11 -14.26
C MET A 41 4.44 -17.97 -13.26
N ALA A 42 4.91 -18.02 -12.01
CA ALA A 42 4.29 -18.78 -10.94
C ALA A 42 3.44 -17.89 -10.03
N GLU A 43 2.30 -18.40 -9.57
CA GLU A 43 1.42 -17.68 -8.65
C GLU A 43 2.11 -17.30 -7.34
N ASP A 44 2.99 -18.17 -6.83
CA ASP A 44 3.71 -17.92 -5.57
C ASP A 44 4.70 -16.75 -5.70
N GLU A 45 5.32 -16.58 -6.87
CA GLU A 45 6.19 -15.44 -7.15
C GLU A 45 5.39 -14.14 -7.26
N THR A 46 4.21 -14.19 -7.89
CA THR A 46 3.28 -13.05 -7.96
C THR A 46 2.86 -12.63 -6.56
N LYS A 47 2.40 -13.58 -5.74
CA LYS A 47 2.01 -13.34 -4.34
C LYS A 47 3.18 -12.77 -3.53
N ALA A 48 4.39 -13.28 -3.71
CA ALA A 48 5.56 -12.78 -3.02
C ALA A 48 5.85 -11.33 -3.42
N ASN A 49 5.90 -11.01 -4.71
CA ASN A 49 6.15 -9.65 -5.19
C ASN A 49 5.07 -8.67 -4.71
N ASP A 50 3.80 -9.04 -4.78
CA ASP A 50 2.68 -8.20 -4.31
C ASP A 50 2.77 -7.94 -2.80
N THR A 51 3.09 -8.98 -2.03
CA THR A 51 3.27 -8.87 -0.57
C THR A 51 4.44 -7.95 -0.21
N PHE A 52 5.59 -8.12 -0.87
CA PHE A 52 6.76 -7.27 -0.62
C PHE A 52 6.52 -5.83 -1.06
N LEU A 53 5.86 -5.61 -2.19
CA LEU A 53 5.50 -4.27 -2.66
C LEU A 53 4.56 -3.58 -1.65
N MET A 54 3.54 -4.29 -1.17
CA MET A 54 2.62 -3.78 -0.14
C MET A 54 3.38 -3.38 1.13
N ILE A 55 4.29 -4.23 1.63
CA ILE A 55 5.08 -3.94 2.83
C ILE A 55 5.95 -2.69 2.63
N VAL A 56 6.64 -2.59 1.49
CA VAL A 56 7.53 -1.48 1.15
C VAL A 56 6.74 -0.17 1.10
N GLU A 57 5.65 -0.12 0.32
CA GLU A 57 4.85 1.09 0.14
C GLU A 57 4.15 1.52 1.44
N THR A 58 3.66 0.55 2.21
CA THR A 58 3.02 0.84 3.51
C THR A 58 4.04 1.37 4.52
N ALA A 59 5.21 0.75 4.62
CA ALA A 59 6.28 1.23 5.52
C ALA A 59 6.73 2.65 5.13
N LYS A 60 6.87 2.95 3.82
CA LYS A 60 7.17 4.30 3.34
C LYS A 60 6.09 5.31 3.76
N LYS A 61 4.80 4.99 3.57
CA LYS A 61 3.67 5.86 3.96
C LYS A 61 3.62 6.15 5.46
N LEU A 62 4.01 5.18 6.28
CA LEU A 62 4.09 5.32 7.75
C LEU A 62 5.42 5.93 8.23
N GLY A 63 6.35 6.29 7.34
CA GLY A 63 7.67 6.81 7.72
C GLY A 63 8.58 5.79 8.40
N VAL A 64 8.29 4.49 8.25
CA VAL A 64 9.06 3.39 8.86
C VAL A 64 10.13 2.90 7.89
N SER A 65 11.35 2.69 8.41
CA SER A 65 12.41 2.06 7.61
C SER A 65 12.02 0.64 7.21
N THR A 66 11.82 0.42 5.90
CA THR A 66 11.45 -0.89 5.36
C THR A 66 12.48 -1.97 5.72
N TYR A 67 13.78 -1.63 5.67
CA TYR A 67 14.85 -2.56 6.04
C TYR A 67 14.76 -2.96 7.51
N ALA A 68 14.62 -1.98 8.41
CA ALA A 68 14.52 -2.27 9.84
C ALA A 68 13.29 -3.13 10.18
N TYR A 69 12.17 -2.85 9.52
CA TYR A 69 10.94 -3.64 9.67
C TYR A 69 11.11 -5.08 9.20
N ILE A 70 11.61 -5.30 7.98
CA ILE A 70 11.84 -6.65 7.45
C ILE A 70 12.87 -7.39 8.32
N TYR A 71 13.94 -6.72 8.72
CA TYR A 71 14.97 -7.32 9.58
C TYR A 71 14.38 -7.81 10.91
N ASP A 72 13.58 -6.99 11.60
CA ASP A 72 12.91 -7.34 12.87
C ASP A 72 12.01 -8.59 12.72
N ARG A 73 11.30 -8.71 11.59
CA ARG A 73 10.44 -9.85 11.28
C ARG A 73 11.24 -11.11 10.94
N VAL A 74 12.30 -11.00 10.15
CA VAL A 74 13.15 -12.13 9.73
C VAL A 74 13.87 -12.76 10.92
N ILE A 75 14.39 -11.94 11.83
CA ILE A 75 15.05 -12.42 13.06
C ILE A 75 14.06 -12.77 14.18
N LYS A 76 12.75 -12.67 13.92
CA LYS A 76 11.66 -13.00 14.85
C LYS A 76 11.73 -12.25 16.19
N ARG A 77 12.24 -11.01 16.17
CA ARG A 77 12.29 -10.16 17.38
C ARG A 77 10.96 -9.49 17.68
N PHE A 78 10.19 -9.19 16.64
CA PHE A 78 8.86 -8.58 16.72
C PHE A 78 8.78 -7.35 17.65
N ARG A 79 9.85 -6.53 17.72
CA ARG A 79 9.88 -5.35 18.59
C ARG A 79 9.14 -4.16 17.99
N MET A 80 9.01 -4.13 16.67
CA MET A 80 8.25 -3.10 15.97
C MET A 80 6.77 -3.51 15.89
N SER A 81 5.85 -2.57 16.14
CA SER A 81 4.41 -2.78 15.94
C SER A 81 4.12 -3.24 14.51
N SER A 82 3.03 -3.99 14.33
CA SER A 82 2.65 -4.41 12.98
C SER A 82 2.27 -3.20 12.12
N LEU A 83 2.54 -3.26 10.81
CA LEU A 83 2.09 -2.18 9.90
C LEU A 83 0.57 -1.99 10.00
N ALA A 84 -0.20 -3.07 10.17
CA ALA A 84 -1.64 -3.01 10.33
C ALA A 84 -2.08 -2.25 11.60
N GLU A 85 -1.39 -2.46 12.71
CA GLU A 85 -1.66 -1.75 13.97
C GLU A 85 -1.31 -0.27 13.87
N MET A 86 -0.20 0.07 13.21
CA MET A 86 0.16 1.46 12.94
C MET A 86 -0.87 2.14 12.04
N ILE A 87 -1.40 1.47 11.01
CA ILE A 87 -2.50 2.01 10.20
C ILE A 87 -3.73 2.30 11.06
N ARG A 88 -4.15 1.37 11.92
CA ARG A 88 -5.30 1.59 12.80
C ARG A 88 -5.08 2.77 13.74
N SER A 89 -3.88 2.90 14.30
CA SER A 89 -3.52 4.00 15.20
C SER A 89 -3.52 5.36 14.50
N GLU A 90 -2.96 5.45 13.28
CA GLU A 90 -2.81 6.72 12.55
C GLU A 90 -4.11 7.19 11.90
N TRP A 91 -4.93 6.27 11.39
CA TRP A 91 -6.10 6.60 10.56
C TRP A 91 -7.42 6.50 11.31
N GLY A 92 -7.42 6.14 12.60
CA GLY A 92 -8.61 6.13 13.45
C GLY A 92 -9.69 5.13 13.03
N PHE A 93 -9.35 4.10 12.25
CA PHE A 93 -10.24 2.97 12.01
C PHE A 93 -10.38 2.21 13.33
N GLY A 94 -11.50 2.41 14.04
CA GLY A 94 -11.86 1.61 15.21
C GLY A 94 -11.91 0.12 14.88
N ASP A 95 -11.85 -0.74 15.91
CA ASP A 95 -11.84 -2.22 15.83
C ASP A 95 -13.13 -2.82 15.24
N GLU A 96 -13.55 -2.37 14.06
CA GLU A 96 -14.68 -2.88 13.29
C GLU A 96 -14.20 -3.33 11.90
N LEU A 97 -13.48 -4.45 11.89
CA LEU A 97 -13.39 -5.40 10.79
C LEU A 97 -13.39 -6.83 11.35
#